data_AF-R6YJ01-F1
#
_entry.id   AF-R6YJ01-F1
#
_cell.length_a   1.000
_cell.length_b   1.000
_cell.length_c   1.000
_cell.angle_alpha   90.00
_cell.angle_beta   90.00
_cell.angle_gamma   90.00
#
_symmetry.space_group_name_H-M   'P 1'
#
loop_
_entity.id
_entity.type
_entity.pdbx_description
1 polymer ?
#
loop_
_entity_poly.entity_id
_entity_poly.type
_entity_poly.pdbx_seq_one_letter_code
_entity_poly.pdbx_strand_id
1 'polypeptide(L)'
;MKKNSILMLMLTTMTVMASCNGSEEDNSPKNVEFAATAATYSSGPQVSWNSGDKIGLFSDKLYSLTAASGGSKVTFSGEIIKASRYVAVSPWTASVSIAEGVVNTVVPSEQTAVKDGIASDACVAVASSTTESLAFKAATGLLKFTLGSSNNIKAVRFSSKSNESLSGEVSVNASDGKVTVKSGKPEVSFTGGEMIAKGSYYVSVIPATYVDGILITITDEYGRVSEVNTDEFITVKAGMALDLGQIDEGVEFANPTLTASPVDLAVKGDGETVKTTISKAFTSTSVINAPSWAKVTVNGSEVNAEVGANPAGDDVRYGKIHIEGITAEGPAGIDIYIAQAAKGSKLVYDSFSGKEMNDGWKGNATRSSLKYGEGCLKLTGTGEYNNPGNTYPMFWMNDKVRQRYSEAEPLFNQFVCTVDIKADGSCGGIMAFNAFGYKDDGTCDFTSKQNYIVYISATEGADGGGYYCMNANSPNAMDNWTKPENTAITTWLRLEVSNVDRGFGEVQGGNWGLKAIWSLEEDENGVLQKKELLFHGSMWWWNDNPQLGTQYGYFGVFSKDATEASFRNFTLSYQDN
;
A
#
# COMPACT_ATOMS: atom_id res chain seq x y z
N MET A 1 18.37 -77.25 -92.29
CA MET A 1 17.03 -77.83 -91.98
C MET A 1 17.26 -79.29 -91.60
N LYS A 2 16.75 -79.90 -90.54
CA LYS A 2 15.88 -79.55 -89.40
C LYS A 2 16.33 -80.47 -88.24
N LYS A 3 16.07 -80.03 -87.00
CA LYS A 3 16.82 -80.28 -85.77
C LYS A 3 16.75 -81.72 -85.21
N ASN A 4 17.91 -82.36 -85.13
CA ASN A 4 18.33 -83.40 -84.16
C ASN A 4 18.63 -82.72 -82.79
N SER A 5 18.77 -83.36 -81.63
CA SER A 5 18.42 -84.65 -81.02
C SER A 5 19.00 -84.59 -79.60
N ILE A 6 18.35 -85.28 -78.65
CA ILE A 6 18.98 -86.08 -77.58
C ILE A 6 19.80 -85.34 -76.50
N LEU A 7 19.12 -85.12 -75.37
CA LEU A 7 19.43 -85.62 -74.02
C LEU A 7 20.86 -86.14 -73.76
N MET A 8 21.62 -85.43 -72.91
CA MET A 8 22.80 -86.00 -72.26
C MET A 8 22.98 -85.43 -70.84
N LEU A 9 23.12 -86.37 -69.90
CA LEU A 9 23.48 -86.22 -68.50
C LEU A 9 24.88 -85.57 -68.39
N MET A 10 25.03 -84.49 -67.61
CA MET A 10 26.35 -83.96 -67.25
C MET A 10 26.46 -83.61 -65.76
N LEU A 11 27.47 -84.23 -65.15
CA LEU A 11 28.12 -83.90 -63.89
C LEU A 11 28.27 -82.39 -63.71
N THR A 12 27.77 -81.88 -62.59
CA THR A 12 27.97 -80.51 -62.11
C THR A 12 29.43 -80.29 -61.70
N THR A 13 30.15 -79.52 -62.51
CA THR A 13 31.43 -78.93 -62.15
C THR A 13 31.24 -77.85 -61.09
N MET A 14 31.97 -78.02 -59.99
CA MET A 14 32.05 -77.13 -58.84
C MET A 14 32.78 -75.83 -59.23
N THR A 15 32.03 -74.75 -59.43
CA THR A 15 32.57 -73.40 -59.56
C THR A 15 32.48 -72.72 -58.20
N VAL A 16 33.64 -72.48 -57.57
CA VAL A 16 33.74 -71.68 -56.35
C VAL A 16 33.47 -70.22 -56.73
N MET A 17 32.25 -69.73 -56.48
CA MET A 17 31.98 -68.31 -56.41
C MET A 17 32.18 -67.86 -54.96
N ALA A 18 33.08 -66.90 -54.77
CA ALA A 18 33.26 -66.18 -53.53
C ALA A 18 31.94 -65.49 -53.16
N SER A 19 31.27 -66.00 -52.14
CA SER A 19 30.22 -65.27 -51.44
C SER A 19 30.89 -64.19 -50.59
N CYS A 20 30.86 -62.94 -51.05
CA CYS A 20 30.95 -61.81 -50.14
C CYS A 20 29.76 -61.92 -49.19
N ASN A 21 29.99 -62.39 -47.96
CA ASN A 21 29.10 -62.11 -46.84
C ASN A 21 29.13 -60.60 -46.61
N GLY A 22 28.28 -59.85 -47.30
CA GLY A 22 27.83 -58.56 -46.79
C GLY A 22 27.10 -58.85 -45.49
N SER A 23 27.71 -58.51 -44.36
CA SER A 23 27.01 -58.46 -43.08
C SER A 23 25.80 -57.54 -43.27
N GLU A 24 24.59 -58.09 -43.22
CA GLU A 24 23.38 -57.29 -43.06
C GLU A 24 23.57 -56.45 -41.78
N GLU A 25 23.62 -55.12 -41.93
CA GLU A 25 23.62 -54.22 -40.78
C GLU A 25 22.30 -54.44 -40.01
N ASP A 26 22.42 -55.01 -38.82
CA ASP A 26 21.32 -55.21 -37.88
C ASP A 26 20.82 -53.83 -37.40
N ASN A 27 19.81 -53.31 -38.11
CA ASN A 27 19.15 -52.02 -37.88
C ASN A 27 18.05 -52.08 -36.81
N SER A 28 18.10 -53.06 -35.90
CA SER A 28 17.19 -53.09 -34.74
C SER A 28 17.62 -52.08 -33.67
N PRO A 29 16.66 -51.42 -32.97
CA PRO A 29 16.98 -50.61 -31.80
C PRO A 29 17.70 -51.43 -30.73
N LYS A 30 18.80 -50.90 -30.20
CA LYS A 30 19.59 -51.51 -29.12
C LYS A 30 19.79 -50.51 -28.01
N ASN A 31 19.89 -51.00 -26.77
CA ASN A 31 20.26 -50.14 -25.66
C ASN A 31 21.69 -49.63 -25.85
N VAL A 32 21.86 -48.31 -25.95
CA VAL A 32 23.15 -47.64 -26.10
C VAL A 32 23.33 -46.63 -24.97
N GLU A 33 24.54 -46.57 -24.46
CA GLU A 33 24.95 -45.63 -23.41
C GLU A 33 25.78 -44.49 -24.00
N PHE A 34 25.47 -43.26 -23.59
CA PHE A 34 26.17 -42.05 -23.97
C PHE A 34 26.78 -41.40 -22.73
N ALA A 35 28.10 -41.23 -22.73
CA ALA A 35 28.78 -40.44 -21.71
C ALA A 35 28.57 -38.95 -22.02
N ALA A 36 27.88 -38.23 -21.14
CA ALA A 36 27.52 -36.84 -21.34
C ALA A 36 28.18 -35.92 -20.30
N THR A 37 28.64 -34.75 -20.76
CA THR A 37 29.08 -33.65 -19.89
C THR A 37 28.12 -32.48 -20.05
N ALA A 38 27.59 -31.98 -18.93
CA ALA A 38 26.65 -30.87 -18.90
C ALA A 38 27.29 -29.55 -19.33
N ALA A 39 26.45 -28.60 -19.76
CA ALA A 39 26.92 -27.27 -20.12
C ALA A 39 27.49 -26.53 -18.89
N THR A 40 28.48 -25.69 -19.15
CA THR A 40 29.08 -24.79 -18.16
C THR A 40 28.85 -23.35 -18.58
N TYR A 41 28.55 -22.48 -17.62
CA TYR A 41 28.43 -21.05 -17.87
C TYR A 41 29.68 -20.34 -17.32
N SER A 42 30.30 -19.50 -18.15
CA SER A 42 31.37 -18.61 -17.69
C SER A 42 30.82 -17.65 -16.63
N SER A 43 31.50 -17.54 -15.49
CA SER A 43 31.06 -16.79 -14.30
C SER A 43 29.73 -17.26 -13.68
N GLY A 44 29.25 -18.45 -14.10
CA GLY A 44 28.00 -19.05 -13.63
C GLY A 44 28.21 -20.45 -13.03
N PRO A 45 27.12 -21.14 -12.67
CA PRO A 45 27.19 -22.46 -12.10
C PRO A 45 27.51 -23.50 -13.18
N GLN A 46 28.04 -24.64 -12.74
CA GLN A 46 28.04 -25.85 -13.55
C GLN A 46 26.66 -26.50 -13.45
N VAL A 47 26.00 -26.73 -14.60
CA VAL A 47 24.72 -27.43 -14.63
C VAL A 47 24.93 -28.87 -14.15
N SER A 48 24.02 -29.36 -13.32
CA SER A 48 23.99 -30.75 -12.87
C SER A 48 22.63 -31.36 -13.18
N TRP A 49 22.63 -32.52 -13.82
CA TRP A 49 21.41 -33.29 -14.06
C TRP A 49 21.00 -34.07 -12.81
N ASN A 50 19.73 -34.44 -12.74
CA ASN A 50 19.20 -35.39 -11.77
C ASN A 50 19.02 -36.77 -12.39
N SER A 51 18.97 -37.81 -11.54
CA SER A 51 18.53 -39.13 -11.98
C SER A 51 17.12 -39.03 -12.55
N GLY A 52 16.91 -39.58 -13.74
CA GLY A 52 15.62 -39.50 -14.45
C GLY A 52 15.49 -38.31 -15.41
N ASP A 53 16.42 -37.35 -15.41
CA ASP A 53 16.46 -36.29 -16.42
C ASP A 53 16.55 -36.89 -17.83
N LYS A 54 15.94 -36.23 -18.81
CA LYS A 54 15.89 -36.71 -20.20
C LYS A 54 16.56 -35.75 -21.17
N ILE A 55 17.18 -36.33 -22.18
CA ILE A 55 17.70 -35.60 -23.36
C ILE A 55 17.03 -36.12 -24.64
N GLY A 56 16.87 -35.22 -25.61
CA GLY A 56 16.51 -35.60 -26.97
C GLY A 56 17.78 -35.95 -27.74
N LEU A 57 17.81 -37.10 -28.39
CA LEU A 57 18.93 -37.54 -29.23
C LEU A 57 18.41 -37.89 -30.62
N PHE A 58 18.97 -37.25 -31.64
CA PHE A 58 18.76 -37.62 -33.03
C PHE A 58 19.88 -38.53 -33.51
N SER A 59 19.52 -39.71 -34.02
CA SER A 59 20.38 -40.61 -34.80
C SER A 59 19.81 -40.81 -36.21
N ASP A 60 18.88 -41.75 -36.37
CA ASP A 60 18.02 -41.93 -37.55
C ASP A 60 16.69 -41.17 -37.41
N LYS A 61 16.20 -41.09 -36.17
CA LYS A 61 15.06 -40.29 -35.73
C LYS A 61 15.33 -39.73 -34.34
N LEU A 62 14.37 -38.99 -33.79
CA LEU A 62 14.46 -38.46 -32.43
C LEU A 62 14.07 -39.53 -31.40
N TYR A 63 14.94 -39.74 -30.41
CA TYR A 63 14.73 -40.57 -29.23
C TYR A 63 14.83 -39.74 -27.96
N SER A 64 14.25 -40.23 -26.87
CA SER A 64 14.48 -39.71 -25.52
C SER A 64 15.39 -40.68 -24.75
N LEU A 65 16.53 -40.21 -24.27
CA LEU A 65 17.41 -41.00 -23.39
C LEU A 65 17.29 -40.46 -21.97
N THR A 66 17.50 -41.33 -20.98
CA THR A 66 17.31 -41.01 -19.56
C THR A 66 18.63 -41.12 -18.79
N ALA A 67 18.89 -40.18 -17.89
CA ALA A 67 20.04 -40.21 -17.00
C ALA A 67 19.83 -41.25 -15.89
N ALA A 68 20.79 -42.16 -15.71
CA ALA A 68 20.74 -43.17 -14.65
C ALA A 68 21.12 -42.63 -13.26
N SER A 69 21.80 -41.49 -13.20
CA SER A 69 22.28 -40.85 -11.97
C SER A 69 22.39 -39.33 -12.16
N GLY A 70 22.55 -38.60 -11.06
CA GLY A 70 22.73 -37.16 -11.07
C GLY A 70 24.20 -36.72 -11.10
N GLY A 71 24.43 -35.49 -11.55
CA GLY A 71 25.75 -34.86 -11.62
C GLY A 71 25.97 -34.10 -12.92
N SER A 72 27.16 -33.51 -13.04
CA SER A 72 27.57 -32.74 -14.22
C SER A 72 28.23 -33.58 -15.32
N LYS A 73 28.55 -34.85 -15.00
CA LYS A 73 28.95 -35.89 -15.93
C LYS A 73 28.15 -37.13 -15.62
N VAL A 74 27.33 -37.58 -16.55
CA VAL A 74 26.40 -38.72 -16.35
C VAL A 74 26.35 -39.60 -17.59
N THR A 75 25.79 -40.79 -17.43
CA THR A 75 25.47 -41.68 -18.55
C THR A 75 23.98 -41.59 -18.86
N PHE A 76 23.66 -41.30 -20.13
CA PHE A 76 22.32 -41.39 -20.67
C PHE A 76 22.15 -42.70 -21.43
N SER A 77 21.05 -43.41 -21.21
CA SER A 77 20.76 -44.67 -21.89
C SER A 77 19.38 -44.69 -22.53
N GLY A 78 19.24 -45.47 -23.59
CA GLY A 78 17.97 -45.74 -24.28
C GLY A 78 18.14 -46.65 -25.49
N GLU A 79 17.04 -47.22 -25.96
CA GLU A 79 17.02 -48.05 -27.16
C GLU A 79 17.01 -47.19 -28.42
N ILE A 80 18.10 -47.22 -29.20
CA ILE A 80 18.27 -46.44 -30.43
C ILE A 80 18.84 -47.29 -31.56
N ILE A 81 18.69 -46.81 -32.80
CA ILE A 81 19.52 -47.25 -33.93
C ILE A 81 20.77 -46.36 -33.97
N LYS A 82 21.95 -46.99 -34.05
CA LYS A 82 23.23 -46.27 -34.13
C LYS A 82 23.35 -45.52 -35.46
N ALA A 83 23.99 -44.36 -35.41
CA ALA A 83 24.25 -43.53 -36.58
C ALA A 83 25.70 -43.04 -36.60
N SER A 84 26.16 -42.54 -37.76
CA SER A 84 27.49 -41.95 -37.91
C SER A 84 27.63 -40.58 -37.24
N ARG A 85 26.49 -39.93 -36.93
CA ARG A 85 26.43 -38.64 -36.26
C ARG A 85 25.22 -38.58 -35.34
N TYR A 86 25.43 -37.96 -34.19
CA TYR A 86 24.43 -37.69 -33.17
C TYR A 86 24.28 -36.17 -32.98
N VAL A 87 23.04 -35.74 -32.79
CA VAL A 87 22.69 -34.38 -32.35
C VAL A 87 21.78 -34.50 -31.14
N ALA A 88 22.14 -33.87 -30.04
CA ALA A 88 21.39 -33.97 -28.80
C ALA A 88 20.96 -32.60 -28.27
N VAL A 89 19.89 -32.58 -27.48
CA VAL A 89 19.39 -31.42 -26.74
C VAL A 89 19.00 -31.80 -25.32
N SER A 90 19.32 -30.91 -24.39
CA SER A 90 18.88 -30.97 -23.00
C SER A 90 18.20 -29.64 -22.66
N PRO A 91 17.08 -29.65 -21.92
CA PRO A 91 16.27 -30.82 -21.58
C PRO A 91 15.48 -31.35 -22.79
N TRP A 92 14.97 -32.59 -22.66
CA TRP A 92 13.95 -33.11 -23.58
C TRP A 92 12.55 -32.61 -23.21
N THR A 93 11.79 -32.20 -24.22
CA THR A 93 10.34 -31.97 -24.12
C THR A 93 9.65 -32.59 -25.33
N ALA A 94 8.33 -32.75 -25.25
CA ALA A 94 7.55 -33.28 -26.37
C ALA A 94 7.54 -32.37 -27.62
N SER A 95 7.88 -31.08 -27.47
CA SER A 95 7.96 -30.12 -28.59
C SER A 95 9.32 -30.12 -29.29
N VAL A 96 10.32 -30.84 -28.76
CA VAL A 96 11.64 -30.92 -29.38
C VAL A 96 11.54 -31.56 -30.76
N SER A 97 12.18 -30.93 -31.75
CA SER A 97 12.44 -31.55 -33.05
C SER A 97 13.87 -31.25 -33.50
N ILE A 98 14.46 -32.20 -34.23
CA ILE A 98 15.82 -32.06 -34.74
C ILE A 98 15.79 -32.44 -36.22
N ALA A 99 16.24 -31.52 -37.08
CA ALA A 99 16.36 -31.74 -38.52
C ALA A 99 17.62 -31.02 -39.02
N GLU A 100 18.41 -31.71 -39.84
CA GLU A 100 19.61 -31.14 -40.49
C GLU A 100 20.60 -30.46 -39.53
N GLY A 101 20.71 -30.95 -38.29
CA GLY A 101 21.59 -30.36 -37.26
C GLY A 101 21.03 -29.11 -36.57
N VAL A 102 19.79 -28.74 -36.87
CA VAL A 102 19.04 -27.66 -36.21
C VAL A 102 18.08 -28.25 -35.20
N VAL A 103 18.17 -27.78 -33.96
CA VAL A 103 17.35 -28.19 -32.83
C VAL A 103 16.28 -27.14 -32.58
N ASN A 104 15.00 -27.51 -32.64
CA ASN A 104 13.91 -26.67 -32.16
C ASN A 104 13.52 -27.10 -30.76
N THR A 105 13.42 -26.14 -29.85
CA THR A 105 13.12 -26.36 -28.43
C THR A 105 12.57 -25.09 -27.81
N VAL A 106 12.36 -25.09 -26.49
CA VAL A 106 11.75 -24.00 -25.73
C VAL A 106 12.67 -23.59 -24.59
N VAL A 107 12.94 -22.28 -24.47
CA VAL A 107 13.45 -21.68 -23.23
C VAL A 107 12.23 -21.42 -22.34
N PRO A 108 12.15 -22.01 -21.13
CA PRO A 108 10.93 -21.94 -20.33
C PRO A 108 10.70 -20.54 -19.75
N SER A 109 9.44 -20.10 -19.81
CA SER A 109 8.99 -18.82 -19.21
C SER A 109 8.74 -18.91 -17.71
N GLU A 110 8.67 -20.12 -17.17
CA GLU A 110 8.51 -20.40 -15.73
C GLU A 110 9.69 -21.27 -15.31
N GLN A 111 10.42 -20.84 -14.29
CA GLN A 111 11.64 -21.51 -13.84
C GLN A 111 11.63 -21.69 -12.33
N THR A 112 12.17 -22.83 -11.89
CA THR A 112 12.25 -23.19 -10.48
C THR A 112 13.49 -22.58 -9.83
N ALA A 113 13.31 -22.01 -8.64
CA ALA A 113 14.41 -21.47 -7.86
C ALA A 113 15.32 -22.58 -7.29
N VAL A 114 16.59 -22.59 -7.70
CA VAL A 114 17.62 -23.46 -7.12
C VAL A 114 18.64 -22.58 -6.42
N LYS A 115 18.72 -22.71 -5.09
CA LYS A 115 19.69 -21.94 -4.30
C LYS A 115 21.11 -22.29 -4.72
N ASP A 116 21.92 -21.25 -4.93
CA ASP A 116 23.33 -21.31 -5.33
C ASP A 116 23.57 -22.09 -6.64
N GLY A 117 22.55 -22.19 -7.50
CA GLY A 117 22.60 -22.97 -8.73
C GLY A 117 21.46 -22.67 -9.70
N ILE A 118 21.25 -23.59 -10.64
CA ILE A 118 20.20 -23.48 -11.66
C ILE A 118 19.58 -24.85 -11.91
N ALA A 119 18.28 -24.87 -12.19
CA ALA A 119 17.58 -26.09 -12.58
C ALA A 119 18.02 -26.55 -13.98
N SER A 120 18.28 -27.85 -14.14
CA SER A 120 18.73 -28.43 -15.42
C SER A 120 17.70 -28.28 -16.53
N ASP A 121 16.41 -28.28 -16.20
CA ASP A 121 15.28 -28.09 -17.10
C ASP A 121 15.10 -26.64 -17.59
N ALA A 122 15.73 -25.66 -16.95
CA ALA A 122 15.81 -24.29 -17.42
C ALA A 122 16.96 -24.08 -18.43
N CYS A 123 17.95 -24.96 -18.45
CA CYS A 123 19.20 -24.79 -19.18
C CYS A 123 19.17 -25.47 -20.55
N VAL A 124 18.70 -24.75 -21.58
CA VAL A 124 18.75 -25.28 -22.95
C VAL A 124 20.21 -25.39 -23.41
N ALA A 125 20.62 -26.60 -23.79
CA ALA A 125 21.94 -26.89 -24.31
C ALA A 125 21.88 -27.94 -25.43
N VAL A 126 22.83 -27.87 -26.37
CA VAL A 126 22.92 -28.78 -27.51
C VAL A 126 24.30 -29.44 -27.59
N ALA A 127 24.35 -30.65 -28.14
CA ALA A 127 25.59 -31.35 -28.43
C ALA A 127 25.54 -31.92 -29.86
N SER A 128 26.69 -32.02 -30.52
CA SER A 128 26.85 -32.79 -31.74
C SER A 128 28.13 -33.61 -31.65
N SER A 129 28.05 -34.88 -32.01
CA SER A 129 29.15 -35.83 -31.89
C SER A 129 29.08 -36.90 -32.98
N THR A 130 30.21 -37.54 -33.27
CA THR A 130 30.30 -38.74 -34.12
C THR A 130 30.57 -40.00 -33.30
N THR A 131 30.58 -39.89 -31.97
CA THR A 131 30.81 -40.99 -31.03
C THR A 131 29.76 -40.94 -29.91
N GLU A 132 29.72 -41.96 -29.06
CA GLU A 132 28.85 -42.04 -27.89
C GLU A 132 29.31 -41.16 -26.71
N SER A 133 29.91 -40.01 -27.01
CA SER A 133 30.30 -38.99 -26.04
C SER A 133 29.69 -37.65 -26.43
N LEU A 134 28.92 -37.06 -25.52
CA LEU A 134 28.17 -35.81 -25.73
C LEU A 134 28.76 -34.70 -24.84
N ALA A 135 29.22 -33.62 -25.46
CA ALA A 135 29.62 -32.41 -24.75
C ALA A 135 28.59 -31.31 -25.04
N PHE A 136 27.75 -31.00 -24.05
CA PHE A 136 26.70 -30.01 -24.21
C PHE A 136 27.25 -28.59 -24.13
N LYS A 137 26.83 -27.74 -25.08
CA LYS A 137 27.09 -26.31 -25.11
C LYS A 137 25.79 -25.58 -24.81
N ALA A 138 25.83 -24.63 -23.88
CA ALA A 138 24.67 -23.81 -23.53
C ALA A 138 24.19 -23.00 -24.74
N ALA A 139 22.89 -23.06 -24.99
CA ALA A 139 22.21 -22.18 -25.95
C ALA A 139 21.65 -20.93 -25.25
N THR A 140 21.38 -20.98 -23.94
CA THR A 140 20.92 -19.82 -23.17
C THR A 140 22.08 -19.04 -22.57
N GLY A 141 21.81 -17.81 -22.13
CA GLY A 141 22.64 -17.10 -21.16
C GLY A 141 21.91 -16.99 -19.83
N LEU A 142 22.61 -16.60 -18.77
CA LEU A 142 22.03 -16.49 -17.44
C LEU A 142 22.06 -15.05 -16.92
N LEU A 143 21.03 -14.66 -16.18
CA LEU A 143 21.12 -13.54 -15.24
C LEU A 143 21.34 -14.11 -13.85
N LYS A 144 22.42 -13.68 -13.18
CA LYS A 144 22.72 -13.98 -11.79
C LYS A 144 22.21 -12.84 -10.92
N PHE A 145 21.56 -13.19 -9.81
CA PHE A 145 21.13 -12.22 -8.80
C PHE A 145 21.26 -12.81 -7.41
N THR A 146 21.27 -11.95 -6.39
CA THR A 146 21.30 -12.35 -4.99
C THR A 146 20.09 -11.79 -4.25
N LEU A 147 19.54 -12.60 -3.35
CA LEU A 147 18.55 -12.20 -2.35
C LEU A 147 19.21 -12.22 -0.98
N GLY A 148 19.36 -11.05 -0.37
CA GLY A 148 20.12 -10.87 0.87
C GLY A 148 19.43 -10.00 1.93
N SER A 149 18.35 -9.30 1.58
CA SER A 149 17.66 -8.37 2.47
C SER A 149 16.94 -9.08 3.63
N SER A 150 16.41 -8.31 4.59
CA SER A 150 15.54 -8.83 5.64
C SER A 150 14.17 -9.27 5.14
N ASN A 151 13.78 -8.85 3.92
CA ASN A 151 12.48 -9.15 3.35
C ASN A 151 12.39 -10.63 2.97
N ASN A 152 11.23 -11.21 3.24
CA ASN A 152 10.89 -12.57 2.84
C ASN A 152 10.31 -12.52 1.42
N ILE A 153 11.01 -13.09 0.44
CA ILE A 153 10.65 -13.00 -0.98
C ILE A 153 9.95 -14.28 -1.45
N LYS A 154 8.77 -14.13 -2.03
CA LYS A 154 7.94 -15.23 -2.55
C LYS A 154 8.18 -15.52 -4.02
N ALA A 155 8.32 -14.47 -4.83
CA ALA A 155 8.49 -14.58 -6.27
C ALA A 155 9.35 -13.45 -6.83
N VAL A 156 10.00 -13.74 -7.95
CA VAL A 156 10.73 -12.75 -8.76
C VAL A 156 10.31 -12.93 -10.22
N ARG A 157 10.07 -11.84 -10.93
CA ARG A 157 9.79 -11.85 -12.37
C ARG A 157 10.71 -10.88 -13.08
N PHE A 158 11.24 -11.31 -14.23
CA PHE A 158 12.06 -10.51 -15.12
C PHE A 158 11.25 -10.21 -16.37
N SER A 159 11.17 -8.94 -16.75
CA SER A 159 10.43 -8.48 -17.92
C SER A 159 11.30 -7.55 -18.76
N SER A 160 11.39 -7.78 -20.07
CA SER A 160 12.06 -6.83 -20.98
C SER A 160 11.25 -5.54 -21.07
N LYS A 161 11.91 -4.39 -21.04
CA LYS A 161 11.21 -3.11 -21.19
C LYS A 161 10.88 -2.77 -22.66
N SER A 162 11.68 -3.28 -23.60
CA SER A 162 11.47 -3.11 -25.05
C SER A 162 10.87 -4.35 -25.74
N ASN A 163 10.21 -5.23 -24.98
CA ASN A 163 9.48 -6.40 -25.47
C ASN A 163 10.34 -7.47 -26.20
N GLU A 164 11.66 -7.44 -26.03
CA GLU A 164 12.56 -8.51 -26.48
C GLU A 164 12.27 -9.82 -25.76
N SER A 165 12.46 -10.94 -26.45
CA SER A 165 12.15 -12.25 -25.91
C SER A 165 13.16 -12.70 -24.87
N LEU A 166 12.72 -12.93 -23.63
CA LEU A 166 13.51 -13.60 -22.59
C LEU A 166 13.34 -15.12 -22.65
N SER A 167 12.16 -15.59 -23.08
CA SER A 167 11.80 -17.01 -23.13
C SER A 167 10.97 -17.33 -24.37
N GLY A 168 10.71 -18.61 -24.62
CA GLY A 168 9.88 -19.10 -25.73
C GLY A 168 10.58 -20.07 -26.66
N GLU A 169 9.96 -20.31 -27.81
CA GLU A 169 10.43 -21.22 -28.84
C GLU A 169 11.66 -20.68 -29.55
N VAL A 170 12.70 -21.51 -29.60
CA VAL A 170 13.97 -21.19 -30.24
C VAL A 170 14.41 -22.31 -31.18
N SER A 171 15.21 -21.90 -32.16
CA SER A 171 16.00 -22.78 -33.03
C SER A 171 17.47 -22.61 -32.68
N VAL A 172 18.17 -23.72 -32.47
CA VAL A 172 19.59 -23.75 -32.12
C VAL A 172 20.33 -24.60 -33.14
N ASN A 173 21.28 -24.01 -33.85
CA ASN A 173 22.16 -24.76 -34.72
C ASN A 173 23.24 -25.47 -33.87
N ALA A 174 23.25 -26.80 -33.88
CA ALA A 174 24.15 -27.58 -33.03
C ALA A 174 25.63 -27.49 -33.44
N SER A 175 25.94 -26.95 -34.62
CA SER A 175 27.32 -26.79 -35.11
C SER A 175 28.01 -25.55 -34.56
N ASP A 176 27.32 -24.40 -34.52
CA ASP A 176 27.86 -23.10 -34.11
C ASP A 176 27.21 -22.55 -32.82
N GLY A 177 26.14 -23.17 -32.33
CA GLY A 177 25.39 -22.74 -31.14
C GLY A 177 24.51 -21.51 -31.39
N LYS A 178 24.33 -21.07 -32.63
CA LYS A 178 23.53 -19.89 -32.95
C LYS A 178 22.06 -20.12 -32.61
N VAL A 179 21.50 -19.20 -31.81
CA VAL A 179 20.09 -19.20 -31.40
C VAL A 179 19.30 -18.24 -32.28
N THR A 180 18.11 -18.67 -32.70
CA THR A 180 17.13 -17.86 -33.42
C THR A 180 15.77 -18.01 -32.74
N VAL A 181 15.12 -16.89 -32.40
CA VAL A 181 13.78 -16.89 -31.79
C VAL A 181 12.73 -17.20 -32.86
N LYS A 182 11.83 -18.13 -32.57
CA LYS A 182 10.67 -18.46 -33.41
C LYS A 182 9.41 -17.76 -32.91
N SER A 183 9.16 -17.88 -31.61
CA SER A 183 8.03 -17.29 -30.92
C SER A 183 8.45 -17.06 -29.48
N GLY A 184 8.45 -15.82 -29.01
CA GLY A 184 9.02 -15.46 -27.72
C GLY A 184 8.06 -14.72 -26.80
N LYS A 185 8.37 -14.72 -25.51
CA LYS A 185 7.71 -13.92 -24.48
C LYS A 185 8.73 -12.96 -23.87
N PRO A 186 8.32 -11.72 -23.52
CA PRO A 186 9.20 -10.72 -22.94
C PRO A 186 9.39 -10.91 -21.43
N GLU A 187 9.19 -12.13 -20.92
CA GLU A 187 9.23 -12.36 -19.48
C GLU A 187 9.71 -13.77 -19.11
N VAL A 188 10.26 -13.87 -17.90
CA VAL A 188 10.50 -15.11 -17.18
C VAL A 188 10.08 -14.91 -15.73
N SER A 189 9.28 -15.85 -15.22
CA SER A 189 8.84 -15.90 -13.83
C SER A 189 9.60 -16.97 -13.06
N PHE A 190 9.87 -16.67 -11.80
CA PHE A 190 10.70 -17.46 -10.91
C PHE A 190 9.98 -17.66 -9.57
N THR A 191 9.70 -18.92 -9.21
CA THR A 191 9.00 -19.26 -7.95
C THR A 191 9.78 -20.30 -7.14
N GLY A 192 9.79 -20.13 -5.82
CA GLY A 192 10.40 -21.07 -4.87
C GLY A 192 9.42 -22.08 -4.28
N GLY A 193 8.26 -22.27 -4.91
CA GLY A 193 7.11 -22.96 -4.29
C GLY A 193 6.38 -22.03 -3.31
N GLU A 194 6.78 -22.03 -2.04
CA GLU A 194 6.20 -21.15 -1.01
C GLU A 194 7.00 -19.86 -0.83
N MET A 195 8.32 -19.96 -0.65
CA MET A 195 9.24 -18.85 -0.39
C MET A 195 10.61 -19.12 -1.02
N ILE A 196 11.29 -18.06 -1.46
CA ILE A 196 12.65 -18.13 -1.97
C ILE A 196 13.62 -17.83 -0.82
N ALA A 197 14.53 -18.77 -0.54
CA ALA A 197 15.54 -18.60 0.48
C ALA A 197 16.53 -17.47 0.13
N LYS A 198 17.29 -16.99 1.11
CA LYS A 198 18.41 -16.09 0.85
C LYS A 198 19.57 -16.85 0.21
N GLY A 199 20.22 -16.25 -0.78
CA GLY A 199 21.30 -16.85 -1.55
C GLY A 199 21.45 -16.28 -2.95
N SER A 200 22.35 -16.88 -3.73
CA SER A 200 22.52 -16.54 -5.14
C SER A 200 21.66 -17.43 -6.03
N TYR A 201 21.11 -16.85 -7.09
CA TYR A 201 20.20 -17.50 -8.01
C TYR A 201 20.55 -17.14 -9.45
N TYR A 202 20.10 -18.00 -10.36
CA TYR A 202 20.33 -17.86 -11.78
C TYR A 202 19.03 -18.10 -12.55
N VAL A 203 18.73 -17.22 -13.50
CA VAL A 203 17.60 -17.37 -14.42
C VAL A 203 18.13 -17.51 -15.85
N SER A 204 17.61 -18.50 -16.56
CA SER A 204 17.97 -18.79 -17.95
C SER A 204 17.16 -17.90 -18.88
N VAL A 205 17.84 -17.22 -19.81
CA VAL A 205 17.19 -16.34 -20.79
C VAL A 205 17.75 -16.56 -22.20
N ILE A 206 16.95 -16.21 -23.20
CA ILE A 206 17.37 -16.19 -24.61
C ILE A 206 18.49 -15.15 -24.77
N PRO A 207 19.67 -15.50 -25.31
CA PRO A 207 20.75 -14.54 -25.51
C PRO A 207 20.34 -13.40 -26.44
N ALA A 208 20.45 -12.16 -25.96
CA ALA A 208 20.12 -10.96 -26.69
C ALA A 208 20.80 -9.74 -26.06
N THR A 209 20.68 -8.60 -26.74
CA THR A 209 20.80 -7.29 -26.10
C THR A 209 19.40 -6.82 -25.78
N TYR A 210 19.14 -6.52 -24.52
CA TYR A 210 17.87 -5.97 -24.04
C TYR A 210 18.01 -4.45 -23.96
N VAL A 211 17.35 -3.76 -24.88
CA VAL A 211 17.30 -2.30 -24.98
C VAL A 211 16.34 -1.79 -23.89
N ASP A 212 16.68 -0.67 -23.27
CA ASP A 212 16.04 -0.11 -22.07
C ASP A 212 16.14 -0.99 -20.80
N GLY A 213 16.83 -2.13 -20.91
CA GLY A 213 17.09 -3.07 -19.82
C GLY A 213 15.91 -3.98 -19.48
N ILE A 214 16.05 -4.61 -18.32
CA ILE A 214 15.06 -5.50 -17.71
C ILE A 214 14.45 -4.82 -16.47
N LEU A 215 13.13 -4.93 -16.36
CA LEU A 215 12.35 -4.68 -15.15
C LEU A 215 12.30 -5.96 -14.30
N ILE A 216 12.70 -5.85 -13.04
CA ILE A 216 12.65 -6.93 -12.06
C ILE A 216 11.49 -6.62 -11.11
N THR A 217 10.45 -7.45 -11.14
CA THR A 217 9.35 -7.38 -10.19
C THR A 217 9.62 -8.35 -9.04
N ILE A 218 9.67 -7.85 -7.82
CA ILE A 218 9.87 -8.65 -6.60
C ILE A 218 8.56 -8.68 -5.83
N THR A 219 8.16 -9.87 -5.38
CA THR A 219 6.94 -10.06 -4.57
C THR A 219 7.31 -10.65 -3.22
N ASP A 220 6.86 -10.01 -2.14
CA ASP A 220 7.13 -10.48 -0.76
C ASP A 220 6.14 -11.56 -0.28
N GLU A 221 6.31 -12.01 0.96
CA GLU A 221 5.45 -13.03 1.59
C GLU A 221 3.97 -12.60 1.71
N TYR A 222 3.71 -11.29 1.74
CA TYR A 222 2.37 -10.72 1.85
C TYR A 222 1.73 -10.44 0.49
N GLY A 223 2.44 -10.72 -0.62
CA GLY A 223 1.97 -10.45 -1.97
C GLY A 223 2.14 -8.99 -2.42
N ARG A 224 2.86 -8.17 -1.65
CA ARG A 224 3.20 -6.80 -2.04
C ARG A 224 4.28 -6.84 -3.12
N VAL A 225 4.22 -5.88 -4.02
CA VAL A 225 5.09 -5.81 -5.19
C VAL A 225 5.99 -4.59 -5.12
N SER A 226 7.25 -4.76 -5.48
CA SER A 226 8.19 -3.69 -5.74
C SER A 226 8.96 -3.94 -7.04
N GLU A 227 9.47 -2.88 -7.63
CA GLU A 227 10.07 -2.89 -8.96
C GLU A 227 11.50 -2.34 -8.93
N VAL A 228 12.41 -3.09 -9.53
CA VAL A 228 13.83 -2.74 -9.63
C VAL A 228 14.22 -2.73 -11.09
N ASN A 229 14.90 -1.66 -11.50
CA ASN A 229 15.35 -1.49 -12.87
C ASN A 229 16.83 -1.87 -12.97
N THR A 230 17.15 -2.65 -14.00
CA THR A 230 18.55 -2.81 -14.44
C THR A 230 18.97 -1.61 -15.31
N ASP A 231 20.26 -1.58 -15.67
CA ASP A 231 20.82 -0.63 -16.64
C ASP A 231 20.08 -0.68 -17.98
N GLU A 232 20.02 0.45 -18.68
CA GLU A 232 19.30 0.60 -19.97
C GLU A 232 19.83 -0.30 -21.09
N PHE A 233 21.06 -0.79 -21.00
CA PHE A 233 21.65 -1.62 -22.05
C PHE A 233 22.37 -2.80 -21.44
N ILE A 234 21.71 -3.95 -21.42
CA ILE A 234 22.32 -5.20 -20.95
C ILE A 234 22.43 -6.20 -22.10
N THR A 235 23.59 -6.86 -22.19
CA THR A 235 23.83 -7.91 -23.19
C THR A 235 24.07 -9.23 -22.48
N VAL A 236 23.23 -10.21 -22.78
CA VAL A 236 23.35 -11.58 -22.29
C VAL A 236 23.81 -12.48 -23.44
N LYS A 237 24.87 -13.26 -23.22
CA LYS A 237 25.46 -14.14 -24.23
C LYS A 237 25.25 -15.61 -23.87
N ALA A 238 25.13 -16.45 -24.90
CA ALA A 238 25.07 -17.89 -24.70
C ALA A 238 26.28 -18.40 -23.91
N GLY A 239 26.05 -19.23 -22.88
CA GLY A 239 27.11 -19.79 -22.04
C GLY A 239 27.80 -18.79 -21.11
N MET A 240 27.22 -17.62 -20.86
CA MET A 240 27.72 -16.64 -19.89
C MET A 240 26.65 -16.30 -18.85
N ALA A 241 27.08 -15.99 -17.63
CA ALA A 241 26.24 -15.40 -16.60
C ALA A 241 26.54 -13.91 -16.43
N LEU A 242 25.52 -13.06 -16.57
CA LEU A 242 25.57 -11.64 -16.26
C LEU A 242 25.14 -11.43 -14.81
N ASP A 243 25.97 -10.81 -13.98
CA ASP A 243 25.66 -10.53 -12.57
C ASP A 243 24.91 -9.20 -12.42
N LEU A 244 23.70 -9.26 -11.86
CA LEU A 244 22.85 -8.13 -11.54
C LEU A 244 23.03 -7.65 -10.09
N GLY A 245 23.87 -8.33 -9.30
CA GLY A 245 24.08 -8.00 -7.90
C GLY A 245 22.93 -8.41 -6.99
N GLN A 246 22.77 -7.69 -5.87
CA GLN A 246 21.70 -7.91 -4.92
C GLN A 246 20.46 -7.10 -5.33
N ILE A 247 19.42 -7.80 -5.80
CA ILE A 247 18.24 -7.14 -6.38
C ILE A 247 17.23 -6.67 -5.32
N ASP A 248 17.34 -7.15 -4.09
CA ASP A 248 16.45 -6.82 -2.98
C ASP A 248 17.05 -5.80 -2.00
N GLU A 249 18.21 -5.24 -2.31
CA GLU A 249 18.86 -4.20 -1.51
C GLU A 249 18.10 -2.88 -1.60
N GLY A 250 17.74 -2.29 -0.46
CA GLY A 250 17.01 -1.01 -0.41
C GLY A 250 15.58 -1.06 -0.96
N VAL A 251 15.05 -2.26 -1.26
CA VAL A 251 13.70 -2.42 -1.80
C VAL A 251 12.66 -2.16 -0.72
N GLU A 252 11.83 -1.16 -0.96
CA GLU A 252 10.67 -0.83 -0.14
C GLU A 252 9.40 -1.38 -0.76
N PHE A 253 8.53 -1.92 0.10
CA PHE A 253 7.19 -2.37 -0.26
C PHE A 253 6.17 -1.40 0.32
N ALA A 254 5.23 -0.93 -0.51
CA ALA A 254 4.19 -0.04 -0.05
C ALA A 254 3.36 -0.70 1.07
N ASN A 255 3.29 -0.04 2.23
CA ASN A 255 2.46 -0.52 3.33
C ASN A 255 0.97 -0.31 3.00
N PRO A 256 0.09 -1.26 3.35
CA PRO A 256 -1.34 -1.09 3.14
C PRO A 256 -1.89 0.09 3.97
N THR A 257 -2.73 0.91 3.32
CA THR A 257 -3.43 2.01 4.00
C THR A 257 -4.59 1.49 4.83
N LEU A 258 -4.65 1.91 6.09
CA LEU A 258 -5.75 1.64 7.00
C LEU A 258 -6.65 2.87 7.15
N THR A 259 -7.94 2.63 7.37
CA THR A 259 -8.89 3.68 7.80
C THR A 259 -9.71 3.16 8.96
N ALA A 260 -9.96 3.99 9.97
CA ALA A 260 -10.84 3.68 11.08
C ALA A 260 -12.22 4.34 10.89
N SER A 261 -13.26 3.73 11.46
CA SER A 261 -14.63 4.25 11.47
C SER A 261 -15.32 3.93 12.80
N PRO A 262 -15.57 4.94 13.65
CA PRO A 262 -15.09 6.32 13.55
C PRO A 262 -13.57 6.44 13.81
N VAL A 263 -12.86 7.37 13.16
CA VAL A 263 -11.42 7.58 13.42
C VAL A 263 -11.14 8.30 14.74
N ASP A 264 -12.13 9.05 15.21
CA ASP A 264 -12.08 9.77 16.46
C ASP A 264 -13.17 9.23 17.41
N LEU A 265 -12.82 9.05 18.66
CA LEU A 265 -13.65 8.46 19.69
C LEU A 265 -13.96 9.47 20.80
N ALA A 266 -15.12 9.30 21.43
CA ALA A 266 -15.55 10.17 22.50
C ALA A 266 -16.18 9.43 23.67
N VAL A 267 -15.70 9.77 24.86
CA VAL A 267 -16.04 9.09 26.11
C VAL A 267 -16.60 10.09 27.10
N LYS A 268 -17.68 9.72 27.78
CA LYS A 268 -18.24 10.50 28.89
C LYS A 268 -17.24 10.66 30.05
N GLY A 269 -17.48 11.67 30.90
CA GLY A 269 -16.58 12.01 32.00
C GLY A 269 -16.52 10.94 33.10
N ASP A 270 -17.58 10.14 33.24
CA ASP A 270 -17.67 8.98 34.15
C ASP A 270 -16.97 7.72 33.61
N GLY A 271 -16.53 7.76 32.35
CA GLY A 271 -15.86 6.64 31.68
C GLY A 271 -16.83 5.76 30.91
N GLU A 272 -16.35 5.17 29.83
CA GLU A 272 -17.11 4.31 28.94
C GLU A 272 -16.14 3.46 28.12
N THR A 273 -16.63 2.33 27.59
CA THR A 273 -15.91 1.59 26.55
C THR A 273 -16.42 2.04 25.20
N VAL A 274 -15.52 2.54 24.37
CA VAL A 274 -15.81 2.97 23.00
C VAL A 274 -15.08 2.08 22.02
N LYS A 275 -15.60 1.99 20.79
CA LYS A 275 -15.05 1.12 19.76
C LYS A 275 -14.96 1.81 18.41
N THR A 276 -13.97 1.39 17.63
CA THR A 276 -13.86 1.70 16.20
C THR A 276 -13.52 0.44 15.41
N THR A 277 -13.88 0.45 14.13
CA THR A 277 -13.55 -0.60 13.19
C THR A 277 -12.52 -0.10 12.19
N ILE A 278 -11.41 -0.83 12.03
CA ILE A 278 -10.39 -0.58 11.01
C ILE A 278 -10.70 -1.34 9.72
N SER A 279 -10.37 -0.75 8.57
CA SER A 279 -10.72 -1.27 7.24
C SER A 279 -10.09 -2.62 6.90
N LYS A 280 -8.95 -2.95 7.53
CA LYS A 280 -8.25 -4.23 7.34
C LYS A 280 -7.85 -4.76 8.71
N ALA A 281 -8.18 -6.01 8.99
CA ALA A 281 -7.92 -6.63 10.28
C ALA A 281 -6.42 -6.84 10.51
N PHE A 282 -5.97 -6.56 11.74
CA PHE A 282 -4.67 -7.01 12.21
C PHE A 282 -4.72 -8.50 12.55
N THR A 283 -3.76 -9.27 12.03
CA THR A 283 -3.52 -10.67 12.44
C THR A 283 -2.67 -10.73 13.70
N SER A 284 -1.79 -9.74 13.89
CA SER A 284 -1.03 -9.49 15.11
C SER A 284 -0.74 -8.00 15.27
N THR A 285 -0.55 -7.55 16.51
CA THR A 285 -0.11 -6.18 16.83
C THR A 285 1.30 -6.22 17.43
N SER A 286 2.14 -5.27 17.03
CA SER A 286 3.51 -5.11 17.52
C SER A 286 3.63 -3.92 18.47
N VAL A 287 2.88 -2.84 18.22
CA VAL A 287 2.87 -1.62 19.02
C VAL A 287 1.44 -1.20 19.29
N ILE A 288 1.14 -0.89 20.55
CA ILE A 288 -0.08 -0.19 20.95
C ILE A 288 0.35 0.89 21.93
N ASN A 289 0.49 2.11 21.41
CA ASN A 289 0.76 3.29 22.23
C ASN A 289 -0.56 4.03 22.43
N ALA A 290 -0.99 4.14 23.68
CA ALA A 290 -2.23 4.79 24.03
C ALA A 290 -1.98 5.73 25.23
N PRO A 291 -2.84 6.74 25.43
CA PRO A 291 -2.77 7.58 26.60
C PRO A 291 -2.89 6.73 27.88
N SER A 292 -2.20 7.13 28.95
CA SER A 292 -2.18 6.38 30.23
C SER A 292 -3.54 6.13 30.87
N TRP A 293 -4.56 6.88 30.43
CA TRP A 293 -5.94 6.79 30.90
C TRP A 293 -6.87 5.96 30.00
N ALA A 294 -6.36 5.41 28.88
CA ALA A 294 -7.11 4.57 27.96
C ALA A 294 -6.42 3.20 27.82
N LYS A 295 -7.16 2.13 28.11
CA LYS A 295 -6.70 0.76 27.89
C LYS A 295 -7.24 0.27 26.57
N VAL A 296 -6.34 0.00 25.63
CA VAL A 296 -6.68 -0.38 24.26
C VAL A 296 -6.51 -1.88 24.05
N THR A 297 -7.51 -2.48 23.40
CA THR A 297 -7.47 -3.87 22.93
C THR A 297 -7.84 -3.93 21.47
N VAL A 298 -7.14 -4.76 20.70
CA VAL A 298 -7.33 -4.92 19.25
C VAL A 298 -7.66 -6.38 18.98
N ASN A 299 -8.82 -6.63 18.39
CA ASN A 299 -9.30 -7.95 18.02
C ASN A 299 -9.65 -7.96 16.53
N GLY A 300 -8.70 -8.35 15.69
CA GLY A 300 -8.88 -8.31 14.24
C GLY A 300 -9.07 -6.88 13.74
N SER A 301 -10.27 -6.56 13.26
CA SER A 301 -10.64 -5.22 12.79
C SER A 301 -11.29 -4.35 13.88
N GLU A 302 -11.60 -4.88 15.06
CA GLU A 302 -12.20 -4.10 16.13
C GLU A 302 -11.15 -3.58 17.10
N VAL A 303 -11.16 -2.27 17.34
CA VAL A 303 -10.34 -1.61 18.35
C VAL A 303 -11.28 -1.11 19.45
N ASN A 304 -11.07 -1.59 20.67
CA ASN A 304 -11.81 -1.16 21.85
C ASN A 304 -10.90 -0.35 22.77
N ALA A 305 -11.37 0.82 23.18
CA ALA A 305 -10.72 1.65 24.20
C ALA A 305 -11.61 1.68 25.44
N GLU A 306 -11.12 1.07 26.52
CA GLU A 306 -11.71 1.14 27.85
C GLU A 306 -11.13 2.36 28.57
N VAL A 307 -11.99 3.33 28.90
CA VAL A 307 -11.57 4.58 29.52
C VAL A 307 -12.25 4.74 30.88
N GLY A 308 -11.44 4.89 31.93
CA GLY A 308 -11.92 5.16 33.28
C GLY A 308 -12.41 6.60 33.46
N ALA A 309 -13.12 6.87 34.55
CA ALA A 309 -13.61 8.21 34.89
C ALA A 309 -12.48 9.26 34.86
N ASN A 310 -12.77 10.46 34.36
CA ASN A 310 -11.84 11.58 34.36
C ASN A 310 -11.69 12.14 35.78
N PRO A 311 -10.51 11.99 36.44
CA PRO A 311 -10.32 12.45 37.81
C PRO A 311 -9.87 13.92 37.87
N ALA A 312 -9.33 14.47 36.78
CA ALA A 312 -8.85 15.83 36.68
C ALA A 312 -10.01 16.76 36.29
N GLY A 313 -10.19 17.82 37.08
CA GLY A 313 -11.36 18.70 37.10
C GLY A 313 -11.68 19.39 35.78
N ASP A 314 -12.97 19.63 35.57
CA ASP A 314 -13.62 20.62 34.70
C ASP A 314 -13.23 20.70 33.20
N ASP A 315 -12.24 19.94 32.72
CA ASP A 315 -11.70 20.02 31.36
C ASP A 315 -11.83 18.71 30.57
N VAL A 316 -12.00 18.86 29.25
CA VAL A 316 -11.92 17.76 28.27
C VAL A 316 -10.44 17.40 28.04
N ARG A 317 -10.12 16.10 28.09
CA ARG A 317 -8.78 15.57 27.78
C ARG A 317 -8.79 14.79 26.47
N TYR A 318 -7.65 14.80 25.76
CA TYR A 318 -7.50 14.22 24.43
C TYR A 318 -6.28 13.33 24.37
N GLY A 319 -6.27 12.38 23.46
CA GLY A 319 -5.15 11.50 23.25
C GLY A 319 -5.17 10.81 21.90
N LYS A 320 -4.03 10.22 21.55
CA LYS A 320 -3.83 9.45 20.33
C LYS A 320 -3.54 8.00 20.69
N ILE A 321 -4.26 7.10 20.04
CA ILE A 321 -4.03 5.65 20.06
C ILE A 321 -3.32 5.32 18.76
N HIS A 322 -2.03 4.98 18.85
CA HIS A 322 -1.23 4.53 17.73
C HIS A 322 -1.07 3.01 17.78
N ILE A 323 -1.44 2.34 16.69
CA ILE A 323 -1.38 0.88 16.58
C ILE A 323 -0.51 0.53 15.37
N GLU A 324 0.49 -0.32 15.58
CA GLU A 324 1.23 -0.98 14.50
C GLU A 324 1.04 -2.49 14.61
N GLY A 325 1.01 -3.15 13.46
CA GLY A 325 0.86 -4.60 13.40
C GLY A 325 0.98 -5.16 11.99
N ILE A 326 0.61 -6.42 11.85
CA ILE A 326 0.60 -7.14 10.58
C ILE A 326 -0.85 -7.35 10.14
N THR A 327 -1.15 -7.04 8.89
CA THR A 327 -2.41 -7.40 8.22
C THR A 327 -2.18 -8.54 7.24
N ALA A 328 -3.24 -9.05 6.61
CA ALA A 328 -3.09 -10.02 5.52
C ALA A 328 -2.29 -9.46 4.32
N GLU A 329 -2.22 -8.12 4.18
CA GLU A 329 -1.50 -7.42 3.12
C GLU A 329 -0.14 -6.88 3.57
N GLY A 330 0.33 -7.23 4.77
CA GLY A 330 1.63 -6.83 5.32
C GLY A 330 1.57 -5.85 6.49
N PRO A 331 2.73 -5.31 6.91
CA PRO A 331 2.87 -4.37 8.02
C PRO A 331 2.10 -3.08 7.81
N ALA A 332 1.37 -2.63 8.83
CA ALA A 332 0.58 -1.42 8.76
C ALA A 332 0.52 -0.70 10.11
N GLY A 333 0.25 0.61 10.05
CA GLY A 333 0.01 1.45 11.22
C GLY A 333 -1.25 2.30 11.05
N ILE A 334 -1.90 2.63 12.16
CA ILE A 334 -3.02 3.56 12.18
C ILE A 334 -3.05 4.37 13.47
N ASP A 335 -3.43 5.65 13.33
CA ASP A 335 -3.75 6.54 14.44
C ASP A 335 -5.27 6.69 14.58
N ILE A 336 -5.74 6.55 15.82
CA ILE A 336 -7.11 6.79 16.25
C ILE A 336 -7.05 7.83 17.36
N TYR A 337 -7.90 8.84 17.31
CA TYR A 337 -7.93 9.87 18.36
C TYR A 337 -9.05 9.59 19.34
N ILE A 338 -8.86 10.01 20.59
CA ILE A 338 -9.84 9.81 21.65
C ILE A 338 -9.95 11.06 22.52
N ALA A 339 -11.19 11.49 22.77
CA ALA A 339 -11.54 12.59 23.66
C ALA A 339 -12.36 12.06 24.83
N GLN A 340 -12.12 12.60 26.02
CA GLN A 340 -12.96 12.33 27.20
C GLN A 340 -13.45 13.63 27.83
N ALA A 341 -14.75 13.68 28.11
CA ALA A 341 -15.41 14.82 28.72
C ALA A 341 -14.88 15.18 30.12
N ALA A 342 -15.23 16.39 30.55
CA ALA A 342 -15.03 16.81 31.94
C ALA A 342 -15.81 15.90 32.91
N LYS A 343 -15.34 15.84 34.16
CA LYS A 343 -15.90 15.01 35.22
C LYS A 343 -17.43 15.19 35.35
N GLY A 344 -18.19 14.10 35.39
CA GLY A 344 -19.64 14.12 35.61
C GLY A 344 -20.47 14.71 34.46
N SER A 345 -19.83 15.12 33.37
CA SER A 345 -20.50 15.73 32.22
C SER A 345 -20.95 14.70 31.20
N LYS A 346 -22.10 14.98 30.59
CA LYS A 346 -22.50 14.38 29.31
C LYS A 346 -21.57 14.87 28.21
N LEU A 347 -21.45 14.07 27.15
CA LEU A 347 -20.62 14.38 26.00
C LEU A 347 -21.44 14.25 24.73
N VAL A 348 -21.48 15.33 23.96
CA VAL A 348 -21.79 15.29 22.53
C VAL A 348 -20.48 15.54 21.82
N TYR A 349 -20.05 14.57 21.05
CA TYR A 349 -18.85 14.68 20.25
C TYR A 349 -19.21 14.50 18.80
N ASP A 350 -18.78 15.45 17.98
CA ASP A 350 -18.77 15.28 16.55
C ASP A 350 -17.36 15.49 16.04
N SER A 351 -16.70 14.36 15.80
CA SER A 351 -15.56 14.37 14.91
C SER A 351 -16.08 14.59 13.52
N PHE A 352 -15.81 15.78 12.99
CA PHE A 352 -16.01 16.10 11.60
C PHE A 352 -15.13 15.20 10.68
N SER A 353 -15.45 13.91 10.58
CA SER A 353 -14.62 12.89 9.95
C SER A 353 -15.10 12.66 8.51
N GLY A 354 -14.66 13.54 7.61
CA GLY A 354 -14.23 13.28 6.23
C GLY A 354 -14.97 12.33 5.27
N LYS A 355 -16.19 11.84 5.50
CA LYS A 355 -16.84 10.92 4.56
C LYS A 355 -18.26 11.32 4.15
N GLU A 356 -19.11 11.76 5.06
CA GLU A 356 -20.47 12.24 4.75
C GLU A 356 -20.89 13.34 5.74
N MET A 357 -21.90 14.13 5.36
CA MET A 357 -22.49 15.15 6.22
C MET A 357 -23.41 14.45 7.22
N ASN A 358 -23.08 14.48 8.51
CA ASN A 358 -23.92 13.86 9.54
C ASN A 358 -25.34 14.44 9.49
N ASP A 359 -26.37 13.58 9.45
CA ASP A 359 -27.79 13.94 9.54
C ASP A 359 -28.13 14.69 10.85
N GLY A 360 -27.20 14.70 11.81
CA GLY A 360 -27.26 15.40 13.08
C GLY A 360 -26.86 16.88 13.04
N TRP A 361 -26.56 17.47 11.86
CA TRP A 361 -26.20 18.89 11.75
C TRP A 361 -27.02 19.65 10.70
N LYS A 362 -27.14 20.97 10.87
CA LYS A 362 -27.82 21.94 10.00
C LYS A 362 -26.91 23.12 9.71
N GLY A 363 -27.19 23.85 8.62
CA GLY A 363 -26.39 25.02 8.24
C GLY A 363 -27.11 25.94 7.27
N ASN A 364 -26.74 27.23 7.29
CA ASN A 364 -27.04 28.19 6.22
C ASN A 364 -25.96 28.18 5.12
N ALA A 365 -24.86 27.44 5.32
CA ALA A 365 -23.83 27.23 4.33
C ALA A 365 -24.44 26.57 3.08
N THR A 366 -24.29 27.21 1.92
CA THR A 366 -24.59 26.54 0.64
C THR A 366 -23.71 25.29 0.51
N ARG A 367 -24.20 24.22 -0.15
CA ARG A 367 -23.39 23.00 -0.36
C ARG A 367 -22.03 23.26 -1.00
N SER A 368 -21.88 24.36 -1.74
CA SER A 368 -20.61 24.81 -2.32
C SER A 368 -19.62 25.41 -1.31
N SER A 369 -20.10 25.96 -0.19
CA SER A 369 -19.30 26.57 0.88
C SER A 369 -18.86 25.58 1.97
N LEU A 370 -19.25 24.31 1.84
CA LEU A 370 -19.01 23.27 2.83
C LEU A 370 -18.36 22.06 2.15
N LYS A 371 -17.20 21.64 2.65
CA LYS A 371 -16.49 20.45 2.17
C LYS A 371 -16.10 19.55 3.34
N TYR A 372 -16.25 18.25 3.15
CA TYR A 372 -15.66 17.24 4.03
C TYR A 372 -14.47 16.61 3.32
N GLY A 373 -13.34 16.47 4.02
CA GLY A 373 -12.14 15.86 3.47
C GLY A 373 -10.98 15.94 4.45
N GLU A 374 -9.96 15.09 4.30
CA GLU A 374 -8.73 15.13 5.10
C GLU A 374 -8.96 15.03 6.63
N GLY A 375 -10.08 14.41 7.05
CA GLY A 375 -10.42 14.28 8.48
C GLY A 375 -10.92 15.57 9.14
N CYS A 376 -11.45 16.53 8.37
CA CYS A 376 -12.02 17.75 8.90
C CYS A 376 -13.28 18.23 8.12
N LEU A 377 -14.04 19.13 8.76
CA LEU A 377 -15.06 19.96 8.14
C LEU A 377 -14.40 21.26 7.67
N LYS A 378 -14.56 21.60 6.40
CA LYS A 378 -14.03 22.81 5.79
C LYS A 378 -15.17 23.75 5.41
N LEU A 379 -15.09 24.99 5.87
CA LEU A 379 -16.04 26.06 5.58
C LEU A 379 -15.34 27.18 4.81
N THR A 380 -15.87 27.53 3.65
CA THR A 380 -15.37 28.61 2.79
C THR A 380 -16.44 29.71 2.67
N GLY A 381 -16.16 30.92 3.17
CA GLY A 381 -17.07 32.06 3.01
C GLY A 381 -16.91 32.71 1.64
N THR A 382 -18.00 33.16 1.02
CA THR A 382 -17.97 33.84 -0.30
C THR A 382 -18.44 35.30 -0.25
N GLY A 383 -18.72 35.84 0.94
CA GLY A 383 -19.50 37.06 1.06
C GLY A 383 -18.78 38.35 0.66
N GLU A 384 -19.34 39.02 -0.35
CA GLU A 384 -19.36 40.49 -0.41
C GLU A 384 -20.12 41.07 0.79
N TYR A 385 -19.77 42.30 1.16
CA TYR A 385 -20.27 43.09 2.30
C TYR A 385 -21.82 43.10 2.41
N ASN A 386 -22.36 42.92 3.64
CA ASN A 386 -23.78 43.06 4.04
C ASN A 386 -24.83 41.97 3.66
N ASN A 387 -24.47 40.68 3.52
CA ASN A 387 -25.48 39.61 3.41
C ASN A 387 -25.21 38.42 4.35
N PRO A 388 -25.74 38.44 5.60
CA PRO A 388 -25.43 37.42 6.62
C PRO A 388 -25.82 35.97 6.23
N GLY A 389 -26.65 35.76 5.20
CA GLY A 389 -26.93 34.44 4.65
C GLY A 389 -25.78 33.83 3.82
N ASN A 390 -24.88 34.66 3.26
CA ASN A 390 -23.74 34.23 2.45
C ASN A 390 -22.38 34.62 3.07
N THR A 391 -22.34 35.62 3.95
CA THR A 391 -21.09 36.15 4.55
C THR A 391 -20.52 35.25 5.65
N TYR A 392 -21.37 34.44 6.30
CA TYR A 392 -21.00 33.57 7.41
C TYR A 392 -21.59 32.17 7.19
N PRO A 393 -20.91 31.25 6.47
CA PRO A 393 -21.29 29.85 6.49
C PRO A 393 -21.20 29.34 7.93
N MET A 394 -22.35 28.93 8.46
CA MET A 394 -22.55 28.41 9.81
C MET A 394 -23.04 26.97 9.71
N PHE A 395 -22.55 26.15 10.64
CA PHE A 395 -22.90 24.74 10.75
C PHE A 395 -23.09 24.38 12.21
N TRP A 396 -24.23 23.83 12.59
CA TRP A 396 -24.59 23.58 13.99
C TRP A 396 -25.31 22.24 14.19
N MET A 397 -25.24 21.71 15.42
CA MET A 397 -25.90 20.47 15.79
C MET A 397 -27.43 20.59 15.74
N ASN A 398 -28.11 19.51 15.37
CA ASN A 398 -29.56 19.40 15.40
C ASN A 398 -30.11 19.31 16.81
N ASP A 399 -29.33 18.71 17.71
CA ASP A 399 -29.71 18.53 19.09
C ASP A 399 -29.66 19.86 19.83
N LYS A 400 -30.85 20.25 20.26
CA LYS A 400 -31.11 21.43 21.06
C LYS A 400 -30.65 21.18 22.49
N VAL A 401 -29.88 22.10 23.05
CA VAL A 401 -29.40 22.00 24.44
C VAL A 401 -30.01 23.11 25.29
N ARG A 402 -30.48 22.75 26.48
CA ARG A 402 -31.14 23.68 27.40
C ARG A 402 -30.09 24.43 28.20
N GLN A 403 -30.10 25.76 28.11
CA GLN A 403 -29.06 26.59 28.77
C GLN A 403 -29.39 26.99 30.21
N ARG A 404 -30.69 27.09 30.56
CA ARG A 404 -31.16 27.52 31.90
C ARG A 404 -32.23 26.59 32.45
N TYR A 405 -32.19 26.32 33.76
CA TYR A 405 -33.21 25.55 34.48
C TYR A 405 -34.06 26.47 35.36
N SER A 406 -35.21 26.90 34.84
CA SER A 406 -36.22 27.72 35.53
C SER A 406 -35.83 29.17 35.92
N GLU A 407 -36.84 30.01 36.14
CA GLU A 407 -36.66 31.37 36.69
C GLU A 407 -36.61 31.39 38.22
N ALA A 408 -37.09 30.32 38.89
CA ALA A 408 -37.27 30.25 40.34
C ALA A 408 -36.00 29.82 41.09
N GLU A 409 -35.14 29.04 40.46
CA GLU A 409 -33.82 28.63 40.93
C GLU A 409 -32.82 29.03 39.84
N PRO A 410 -31.87 29.96 40.04
CA PRO A 410 -30.96 30.43 39.01
C PRO A 410 -29.85 29.40 38.70
N LEU A 411 -30.22 28.14 38.51
CA LEU A 411 -29.33 27.07 38.12
C LEU A 411 -29.20 27.08 36.58
N PHE A 412 -27.97 27.28 36.11
CA PHE A 412 -27.60 27.21 34.70
C PHE A 412 -26.87 25.90 34.46
N ASN A 413 -27.13 25.25 33.33
CA ASN A 413 -26.33 24.11 32.91
C ASN A 413 -24.90 24.59 32.67
N GLN A 414 -23.94 23.80 33.11
CA GLN A 414 -22.53 24.10 32.90
C GLN A 414 -22.10 23.55 31.55
N PHE A 415 -21.48 24.39 30.72
CA PHE A 415 -21.05 24.03 29.38
C PHE A 415 -19.56 24.27 29.21
N VAL A 416 -18.93 23.31 28.53
CA VAL A 416 -17.59 23.45 27.97
C VAL A 416 -17.67 22.98 26.52
N CYS A 417 -17.42 23.90 25.58
CA CYS A 417 -17.38 23.62 24.17
C CYS A 417 -15.96 23.79 23.67
N THR A 418 -15.48 22.82 22.89
CA THR A 418 -14.14 22.84 22.31
C THR A 418 -14.18 22.47 20.84
N VAL A 419 -13.30 23.08 20.06
CA VAL A 419 -13.08 22.70 18.66
C VAL A 419 -11.63 22.96 18.29
N ASP A 420 -11.08 22.09 17.44
CA ASP A 420 -9.80 22.33 16.81
C ASP A 420 -10.04 23.09 15.52
N ILE A 421 -9.30 24.17 15.31
CA ILE A 421 -9.40 25.02 14.12
C ILE A 421 -8.04 25.24 13.46
N LYS A 422 -8.07 25.28 12.13
CA LYS A 422 -7.01 25.79 11.28
C LYS A 422 -7.64 26.76 10.27
N ALA A 423 -7.14 28.00 10.21
CA ALA A 423 -7.71 29.07 9.39
C ALA A 423 -6.64 29.63 8.45
N ASP A 424 -6.60 29.11 7.22
CA ASP A 424 -5.63 29.54 6.20
C ASP A 424 -6.21 30.75 5.46
N GLY A 425 -5.68 31.96 5.73
CA GLY A 425 -6.13 33.22 5.11
C GLY A 425 -7.56 33.67 5.47
N SER A 426 -8.26 32.92 6.32
CA SER A 426 -9.67 33.09 6.69
C SER A 426 -9.82 33.34 8.20
N CYS A 427 -11.07 33.53 8.66
CA CYS A 427 -11.43 33.55 10.08
C CYS A 427 -12.49 32.47 10.34
N GLY A 428 -12.54 31.88 11.53
CA GLY A 428 -13.60 30.96 11.91
C GLY A 428 -13.54 30.59 13.39
N GLY A 429 -14.63 30.04 13.94
CA GLY A 429 -14.69 29.72 15.37
C GLY A 429 -15.95 28.98 15.81
N ILE A 430 -16.19 28.95 17.12
CA ILE A 430 -17.37 28.33 17.76
C ILE A 430 -18.51 29.33 17.81
N MET A 431 -19.74 28.86 17.65
CA MET A 431 -20.98 29.63 17.85
C MET A 431 -21.93 28.92 18.82
N ALA A 432 -22.56 29.69 19.69
CA ALA A 432 -23.66 29.27 20.55
C ALA A 432 -24.79 30.31 20.44
N PHE A 433 -26.01 29.87 20.14
CA PHE A 433 -27.13 30.78 19.87
C PHE A 433 -28.50 30.22 20.31
N ASN A 434 -29.41 31.13 20.66
CA ASN A 434 -30.78 30.80 21.08
C ASN A 434 -31.72 30.67 19.88
N ALA A 435 -32.74 29.82 19.99
CA ALA A 435 -33.66 29.46 18.89
C ALA A 435 -34.61 30.57 18.40
N PHE A 436 -34.50 31.81 18.87
CA PHE A 436 -35.41 32.92 18.53
C PHE A 436 -35.27 33.46 17.10
N GLY A 437 -34.31 32.96 16.32
CA GLY A 437 -34.02 33.45 14.98
C GLY A 437 -34.28 32.46 13.87
N TYR A 438 -35.35 31.65 13.88
CA TYR A 438 -35.71 30.84 12.71
C TYR A 438 -37.05 31.26 12.14
N LYS A 439 -37.08 31.49 10.83
CA LYS A 439 -38.31 31.48 10.05
C LYS A 439 -38.73 30.01 9.81
N ASP A 440 -40.01 29.77 9.56
CA ASP A 440 -40.55 28.42 9.31
C ASP A 440 -39.86 27.70 8.13
N ASP A 441 -39.16 28.44 7.27
CA ASP A 441 -38.38 27.94 6.13
C ASP A 441 -36.94 27.50 6.49
N GLY A 442 -36.54 27.55 7.77
CA GLY A 442 -35.22 27.14 8.24
C GLY A 442 -34.12 28.19 8.08
N THR A 443 -34.45 29.39 7.60
CA THR A 443 -33.50 30.51 7.50
C THR A 443 -33.35 31.25 8.82
N CYS A 444 -32.14 31.75 9.08
CA CYS A 444 -31.83 32.50 10.30
C CYS A 444 -32.32 33.96 10.21
N ASP A 445 -33.05 34.44 11.21
CA ASP A 445 -33.43 35.84 11.40
C ASP A 445 -32.37 36.57 12.24
N PHE A 446 -31.44 37.23 11.54
CA PHE A 446 -30.37 38.04 12.13
C PHE A 446 -30.80 39.48 12.51
N THR A 447 -32.08 39.82 12.34
CA THR A 447 -32.58 41.20 12.52
C THR A 447 -32.85 41.54 13.99
N SER A 448 -33.02 40.53 14.85
CA SER A 448 -33.24 40.70 16.30
C SER A 448 -31.91 40.83 17.05
N LYS A 449 -31.68 42.00 17.64
CA LYS A 449 -30.39 42.45 18.22
C LYS A 449 -29.91 41.70 19.48
N GLN A 450 -30.41 40.50 19.81
CA GLN A 450 -30.30 39.91 21.16
C GLN A 450 -29.71 38.50 21.26
N ASN A 451 -29.16 37.90 20.20
CA ASN A 451 -29.05 36.44 20.12
C ASN A 451 -27.65 35.81 19.93
N TYR A 452 -26.51 36.39 20.35
CA TYR A 452 -25.21 35.82 19.94
C TYR A 452 -24.11 35.98 20.99
N ILE A 453 -23.24 34.98 21.11
CA ILE A 453 -22.38 34.87 22.29
C ILE A 453 -20.88 34.75 21.99
N VAL A 454 -20.41 34.06 20.92
CA VAL A 454 -18.95 33.96 20.67
C VAL A 454 -18.61 33.92 19.18
N TYR A 455 -17.66 34.78 18.77
CA TYR A 455 -16.87 34.68 17.55
C TYR A 455 -15.40 34.74 17.97
N ILE A 456 -14.61 33.72 17.67
CA ILE A 456 -13.16 33.73 17.90
C ILE A 456 -12.51 33.72 16.54
N SER A 457 -11.67 34.71 16.24
CA SER A 457 -10.81 34.69 15.06
C SER A 457 -9.36 34.56 15.51
N ALA A 458 -8.57 33.88 14.70
CA ALA A 458 -7.18 33.58 14.93
C ALA A 458 -6.37 34.18 13.77
N THR A 459 -5.30 34.93 14.06
CA THR A 459 -4.41 35.56 13.08
C THR A 459 -2.98 35.46 13.57
N GLU A 460 -1.98 35.14 12.74
CA GLU A 460 -0.58 35.20 13.17
C GLU A 460 -0.06 36.65 13.05
N GLY A 461 0.60 37.16 14.10
CA GLY A 461 1.22 38.48 14.12
C GLY A 461 2.58 38.51 13.44
N ALA A 462 3.02 39.69 13.03
CA ALA A 462 4.30 39.91 12.33
C ALA A 462 5.55 39.37 13.08
N ASP A 463 5.45 39.12 14.40
CA ASP A 463 6.53 38.63 15.26
C ASP A 463 6.37 37.13 15.67
N GLY A 464 5.55 36.35 14.97
CA GLY A 464 5.34 34.91 15.26
C GLY A 464 4.47 34.64 16.51
N GLY A 465 3.78 35.66 17.02
CA GLY A 465 2.77 35.54 18.07
C GLY A 465 1.36 35.68 17.48
N GLY A 466 0.48 34.71 17.71
CA GLY A 466 -0.90 34.79 17.24
C GLY A 466 -1.71 35.91 17.91
N TYR A 467 -2.31 36.81 17.13
CA TYR A 467 -3.36 37.73 17.57
C TYR A 467 -4.74 37.05 17.44
N TYR A 468 -5.61 37.22 18.45
CA TYR A 468 -6.96 36.66 18.45
C TYR A 468 -7.98 37.71 18.88
N CYS A 469 -9.10 37.83 18.18
CA CYS A 469 -10.20 38.68 18.65
C CYS A 469 -11.38 37.79 19.09
N MET A 470 -11.91 38.10 20.28
CA MET A 470 -13.22 37.62 20.71
C MET A 470 -14.22 38.72 20.41
N ASN A 471 -15.24 38.41 19.62
CA ASN A 471 -16.38 39.28 19.47
C ASN A 471 -17.61 38.56 20.01
N ALA A 472 -18.25 39.11 21.03
CA ALA A 472 -19.52 38.64 21.57
C ALA A 472 -20.70 39.45 21.01
N ASN A 473 -20.60 39.94 19.77
CA ASN A 473 -21.62 40.78 19.14
C ASN A 473 -22.25 40.13 17.89
N SER A 474 -23.37 40.71 17.44
CA SER A 474 -24.03 40.41 16.18
C SER A 474 -23.06 40.33 14.99
N PRO A 475 -23.32 39.49 13.95
CA PRO A 475 -22.59 39.51 12.68
C PRO A 475 -22.36 40.92 12.11
N ASN A 476 -23.31 41.83 12.30
CA ASN A 476 -23.24 43.22 11.82
C ASN A 476 -22.21 44.08 12.57
N ALA A 477 -21.79 43.67 13.78
CA ALA A 477 -20.73 44.33 14.54
C ALA A 477 -19.33 43.77 14.21
N MET A 478 -19.26 42.59 13.57
CA MET A 478 -18.02 42.09 12.96
C MET A 478 -17.62 42.89 11.70
N ASP A 479 -18.51 43.74 11.18
CA ASP A 479 -18.27 44.55 9.98
C ASP A 479 -17.54 45.87 10.28
N ASN A 480 -17.51 46.31 11.55
CA ASN A 480 -16.69 47.45 12.01
C ASN A 480 -15.22 47.06 12.28
N TRP A 481 -14.85 45.81 11.98
CA TRP A 481 -13.50 45.30 12.17
C TRP A 481 -12.63 45.61 10.96
N THR A 482 -11.60 46.43 11.14
CA THR A 482 -10.53 46.57 10.16
C THR A 482 -9.59 45.37 10.30
N LYS A 483 -9.59 44.49 9.31
CA LYS A 483 -8.73 43.29 9.23
C LYS A 483 -7.26 43.69 9.49
N PRO A 484 -6.55 43.11 10.48
CA PRO A 484 -5.09 43.18 10.55
C PRO A 484 -4.48 42.58 9.27
N GLU A 485 -3.26 42.94 8.92
CA GLU A 485 -2.56 42.27 7.80
C GLU A 485 -2.28 40.81 8.20
N ASN A 486 -3.18 39.89 7.86
CA ASN A 486 -3.15 38.49 8.33
C ASN A 486 -2.09 37.64 7.62
N THR A 487 -1.28 36.88 8.37
CA THR A 487 -0.62 35.64 7.91
C THR A 487 -1.48 34.41 8.24
N ALA A 488 -1.35 33.35 7.44
CA ALA A 488 -2.15 32.13 7.54
C ALA A 488 -1.84 31.33 8.81
N ILE A 489 -2.88 30.76 9.45
CA ILE A 489 -2.68 29.81 10.55
C ILE A 489 -2.44 28.43 9.95
N THR A 490 -1.19 28.00 10.01
CA THR A 490 -0.77 26.72 9.45
C THR A 490 -0.84 25.57 10.45
N THR A 491 -0.89 25.86 11.75
CA THR A 491 -0.96 24.89 12.87
C THR A 491 -2.37 24.75 13.44
N TRP A 492 -2.70 23.58 14.01
CA TRP A 492 -3.98 23.39 14.70
C TRP A 492 -3.99 24.10 16.05
N LEU A 493 -5.09 24.82 16.30
CA LEU A 493 -5.36 25.51 17.55
C LEU A 493 -6.61 24.93 18.18
N ARG A 494 -6.66 24.85 19.51
CA ARG A 494 -7.87 24.51 20.24
C ARG A 494 -8.50 25.74 20.83
N LEU A 495 -9.77 25.94 20.50
CA LEU A 495 -10.62 26.94 21.12
C LEU A 495 -11.42 26.26 22.23
N GLU A 496 -11.46 26.85 23.43
CA GLU A 496 -12.33 26.41 24.52
C GLU A 496 -13.18 27.56 25.05
N VAL A 497 -14.48 27.32 25.05
CA VAL A 497 -15.52 28.29 25.42
C VAL A 497 -16.35 27.69 26.54
N SER A 498 -16.60 28.48 27.58
CA SER A 498 -17.38 28.04 28.73
C SER A 498 -18.27 29.16 29.28
N ASN A 499 -19.34 28.78 29.97
CA ASN A 499 -20.15 29.67 30.80
C ASN A 499 -19.88 29.50 32.31
N VAL A 500 -18.80 28.77 32.65
CA VAL A 500 -18.32 28.51 34.01
C VAL A 500 -16.91 29.12 34.11
N ASP A 501 -16.59 29.70 35.27
CA ASP A 501 -15.32 30.38 35.60
C ASP A 501 -15.02 31.74 34.93
N ARG A 502 -15.18 32.83 35.70
CA ARG A 502 -14.29 33.99 35.59
C ARG A 502 -13.41 34.04 36.84
N GLY A 503 -12.10 33.91 36.63
CA GLY A 503 -11.05 34.08 37.64
C GLY A 503 -10.84 35.50 38.17
N PHE A 504 -11.90 36.29 38.37
CA PHE A 504 -11.83 37.58 39.06
C PHE A 504 -13.04 37.74 39.97
N GLY A 505 -12.89 37.26 41.21
CA GLY A 505 -13.71 37.54 42.39
C GLY A 505 -15.09 38.12 42.18
N GLU A 506 -16.05 37.27 41.79
CA GLU A 506 -17.48 37.25 42.13
C GLU A 506 -18.22 36.47 41.04
N VAL A 507 -18.91 35.40 41.45
CA VAL A 507 -19.63 34.48 40.56
C VAL A 507 -20.85 35.19 39.98
N GLN A 508 -20.70 35.83 38.82
CA GLN A 508 -21.84 36.18 37.96
C GLN A 508 -22.05 35.04 36.95
N GLY A 509 -22.78 34.02 37.38
CA GLY A 509 -23.19 32.90 36.54
C GLY A 509 -24.02 33.34 35.33
N GLY A 510 -23.85 32.65 34.19
CA GLY A 510 -24.59 32.92 32.95
C GLY A 510 -23.86 33.75 31.90
N ASN A 511 -22.65 34.25 32.19
CA ASN A 511 -21.82 34.93 31.20
C ASN A 511 -20.90 33.91 30.51
N TRP A 512 -21.12 33.70 29.21
CA TRP A 512 -20.21 32.95 28.37
C TRP A 512 -18.94 33.75 28.08
N GLY A 513 -17.82 33.05 28.01
CA GLY A 513 -16.54 33.61 27.59
C GLY A 513 -15.65 32.55 26.95
N LEU A 514 -14.63 32.99 26.22
CA LEU A 514 -13.51 32.10 25.97
C LEU A 514 -12.84 31.80 27.31
N LYS A 515 -12.67 30.52 27.61
CA LYS A 515 -11.92 30.06 28.76
C LYS A 515 -10.43 30.04 28.45
N ALA A 516 -10.04 29.52 27.29
CA ALA A 516 -8.65 29.48 26.85
C ALA A 516 -8.47 29.14 25.36
N ILE A 517 -7.28 29.42 24.84
CA ILE A 517 -6.79 29.00 23.52
C ILE A 517 -5.44 28.33 23.69
N TRP A 518 -5.23 27.21 23.02
CA TRP A 518 -3.96 26.49 23.06
C TRP A 518 -3.50 26.11 21.66
N SER A 519 -2.18 26.09 21.45
CA SER A 519 -1.63 25.25 20.38
C SER A 519 -1.73 23.79 20.79
N LEU A 520 -1.96 22.93 19.80
CA LEU A 520 -1.99 21.49 20.00
C LEU A 520 -0.65 20.90 19.55
N GLU A 521 0.14 20.47 20.53
CA GLU A 521 1.42 19.78 20.33
C GLU A 521 1.36 18.43 21.05
N GLU A 522 1.99 17.39 20.53
CA GLU A 522 2.06 16.08 21.20
C GLU A 522 3.17 16.07 22.26
N ASP A 523 2.92 15.46 23.42
CA ASP A 523 3.98 15.14 24.37
C ASP A 523 4.74 13.86 24.02
N GLU A 524 5.72 13.52 24.86
CA GLU A 524 6.54 12.31 24.77
C GLU A 524 5.74 10.99 24.81
N ASN A 525 4.48 11.02 25.27
CA ASN A 525 3.59 9.87 25.34
C ASN A 525 2.54 9.87 24.20
N GLY A 526 2.66 10.77 23.22
CA GLY A 526 1.72 10.92 22.12
C GLY A 526 0.37 11.51 22.53
N VAL A 527 0.28 12.07 23.75
CA VAL A 527 -0.92 12.78 24.22
C VAL A 527 -0.88 14.19 23.65
N LEU A 528 -1.94 14.59 22.96
CA LEU A 528 -2.09 15.97 22.49
C LEU A 528 -2.22 16.91 23.68
N GLN A 529 -1.18 17.69 23.93
CA GLN A 529 -1.11 18.69 24.97
C GLN A 529 -1.63 20.04 24.50
N LYS A 530 -2.25 20.72 25.46
CA LYS A 530 -2.63 22.12 25.40
C LYS A 530 -1.41 22.96 25.80
N LYS A 531 -0.80 23.69 24.87
CA LYS A 531 0.30 24.63 25.19
C LYS A 531 -0.19 26.06 25.08
N GLU A 532 0.10 26.85 26.11
CA GLU A 532 -0.20 28.28 26.09
C GLU A 532 0.58 28.97 24.98
N LEU A 533 -0.11 29.74 24.14
CA LEU A 533 0.55 30.60 23.16
C LEU A 533 1.35 31.70 23.87
N LEU A 534 2.51 32.07 23.32
CA LEU A 534 3.46 33.01 23.95
C LEU A 534 2.93 34.46 24.05
N PHE A 535 1.83 34.79 23.37
CA PHE A 535 1.16 36.09 23.46
C PHE A 535 -0.30 35.94 23.06
N HIS A 536 -1.24 36.42 23.89
CA HIS A 536 -2.67 36.49 23.56
C HIS A 536 -3.17 37.90 23.85
N GLY A 537 -3.48 38.68 22.82
CA GLY A 537 -4.20 39.94 22.98
C GLY A 537 -5.68 39.73 22.74
N SER A 538 -6.51 39.63 23.77
CA SER A 538 -7.98 39.59 23.61
C SER A 538 -8.57 41.00 23.64
N MET A 539 -9.24 41.44 22.58
CA MET A 539 -10.10 42.63 22.64
C MET A 539 -11.50 42.22 23.13
N TRP A 540 -11.89 42.70 24.32
CA TRP A 540 -13.22 42.47 24.90
C TRP A 540 -14.14 43.65 24.60
N TRP A 541 -15.28 43.40 23.94
CA TRP A 541 -16.35 44.38 23.81
C TRP A 541 -17.34 44.16 24.94
N TRP A 542 -17.58 45.18 25.76
CA TRP A 542 -18.61 45.17 26.79
C TRP A 542 -19.97 45.17 26.10
N ASN A 543 -20.69 44.06 26.19
CA ASN A 543 -22.11 44.05 25.96
C ASN A 543 -22.77 43.49 27.23
N ASP A 544 -23.77 44.20 27.73
CA ASP A 544 -24.47 43.85 28.96
C ASP A 544 -25.13 42.47 28.79
N ASN A 545 -24.58 41.46 29.48
CA ASN A 545 -25.10 40.10 29.69
C ASN A 545 -25.83 39.46 28.48
N PRO A 546 -25.20 38.52 27.73
CA PRO A 546 -25.94 37.76 26.73
C PRO A 546 -27.20 37.19 27.39
N GLN A 547 -28.39 37.57 26.91
CA GLN A 547 -29.64 37.18 27.56
C GLN A 547 -29.86 35.68 27.36
N LEU A 548 -29.44 34.88 28.33
CA LEU A 548 -29.74 33.46 28.39
C LEU A 548 -31.23 33.29 28.70
N GLY A 549 -32.01 33.02 27.64
CA GLY A 549 -33.42 32.68 27.78
C GLY A 549 -33.64 31.32 28.45
N THR A 550 -34.86 31.06 28.89
CA THR A 550 -35.31 29.74 29.41
C THR A 550 -35.47 28.67 28.31
N GLN A 551 -35.09 28.99 27.08
CA GLN A 551 -35.33 28.18 25.89
C GLN A 551 -34.10 27.36 25.48
N TYR A 552 -34.33 26.43 24.57
CA TYR A 552 -33.27 25.63 23.98
C TYR A 552 -32.45 26.44 22.96
N GLY A 553 -31.15 26.20 22.93
CA GLY A 553 -30.21 26.76 21.94
C GLY A 553 -29.49 25.69 21.14
N TYR A 554 -28.63 26.13 20.22
CA TYR A 554 -27.80 25.29 19.36
C TYR A 554 -26.32 25.66 19.50
N PHE A 555 -25.45 24.71 19.21
CA PHE A 555 -24.00 24.87 19.17
C PHE A 555 -23.45 24.47 17.81
N GLY A 556 -22.40 25.16 17.36
CA GLY A 556 -21.81 24.90 16.05
C GLY A 556 -20.51 25.65 15.80
N VAL A 557 -20.15 25.74 14.52
CA VAL A 557 -18.97 26.41 13.99
C VAL A 557 -19.34 27.36 12.85
N PHE A 558 -18.50 28.34 12.58
CA PHE A 558 -18.68 29.30 11.49
C PHE A 558 -17.35 29.68 10.82
N SER A 559 -17.40 30.19 9.59
CA SER A 559 -16.25 30.78 8.87
C SER A 559 -16.59 32.16 8.29
N LYS A 560 -15.56 33.00 8.05
CA LYS A 560 -15.60 34.33 7.42
C LYS A 560 -14.35 34.51 6.54
N ASP A 561 -14.50 35.22 5.42
CA ASP A 561 -13.45 35.55 4.43
C ASP A 561 -12.97 34.37 3.54
N ALA A 562 -12.45 34.72 2.35
CA ALA A 562 -12.57 33.96 1.10
C ALA A 562 -11.59 32.80 0.82
N THR A 563 -10.92 32.23 1.81
CA THR A 563 -9.97 31.10 1.61
C THR A 563 -10.50 29.79 2.18
N GLU A 564 -10.24 29.42 3.44
CA GLU A 564 -10.75 28.17 4.05
C GLU A 564 -10.56 28.15 5.57
N ALA A 565 -11.61 27.79 6.34
CA ALA A 565 -11.48 27.45 7.76
C ALA A 565 -11.82 25.96 7.96
N SER A 566 -10.88 25.23 8.55
CA SER A 566 -10.96 23.79 8.81
C SER A 566 -11.22 23.53 10.29
N PHE A 567 -12.14 22.61 10.58
CA PHE A 567 -12.58 22.24 11.93
C PHE A 567 -12.50 20.74 12.13
N ARG A 568 -12.05 20.30 13.31
CA ARG A 568 -12.13 18.89 13.75
C ARG A 568 -12.35 18.80 15.26
N ASN A 569 -12.64 17.59 15.73
CA ASN A 569 -12.73 17.27 17.17
C ASN A 569 -13.71 18.17 17.95
N PHE A 570 -14.87 18.49 17.36
CA PHE A 570 -15.87 19.31 18.05
C PHE A 570 -16.45 18.52 19.22
N THR A 571 -16.36 19.11 20.40
CA THR A 571 -16.82 18.48 21.63
C THR A 571 -17.64 19.47 22.44
N LEU A 572 -18.88 19.08 22.76
CA LEU A 572 -19.72 19.75 23.73
C LEU A 572 -19.86 18.86 24.97
N SER A 573 -19.27 19.33 26.06
CA SER A 573 -19.44 18.74 27.38
C SER A 573 -20.42 19.59 28.20
N TYR A 574 -21.38 18.95 28.84
CA TYR A 574 -22.31 19.67 29.71
C TYR A 574 -22.81 18.86 30.91
N GLN A 575 -23.09 19.56 31.99
CA GLN A 575 -23.74 19.02 33.18
C GLN A 575 -25.15 19.59 33.30
N ASP A 576 -26.11 18.69 33.50
CA ASP A 576 -27.46 19.09 33.92
C ASP A 576 -27.42 19.39 35.42
N ASN A 577 -27.74 20.63 35.80
CA ASN A 577 -27.85 21.06 37.19
C ASN A 577 -29.27 20.88 37.75
#